data_AF-A0AAV0LPN3-F1
#
_entry.id   AF-A0AAV0LPN3-F1
#
_cell.length_a   1.000
_cell.length_b   1.000
_cell.length_c   1.000
_cell.angle_alpha   90.00
_cell.angle_beta   90.00
_cell.angle_gamma   90.00
#
_symmetry.space_group_name_H-M   'P 1'
#
loop_
_entity.id
_entity.type
_entity.pdbx_description
1 polymer ?
#
loop_
_entity_poly.entity_id
_entity_poly.type
_entity_poly.pdbx_seq_one_letter_code
_entity_poly.pdbx_strand_id
1 'polypeptide(L)'
;MEAKKTPPFKVILGSASIARKTILAEMGYQFTVMTADIDEKAIRKEKPEELVMALAEAKADAIVAKLQSINNLEKIAEAETSVLVAADTAEAILERLPIGDYAQRAEPTLLITTDQVVVYDGAIREKPSNEEEARQFMKDYSGGHAATVGSVVVTNLKTGLRKGGWDRVEVANLFPSA
;
A
#
# COMPACT_ATOMS: atom_id res chain seq x y z
N MET A 1 -15.84 -10.35 29.39
CA MET A 1 -15.50 -10.31 27.96
C MET A 1 -16.02 -9.00 27.41
N GLU A 2 -15.15 -8.01 27.20
CA GLU A 2 -15.55 -6.78 26.51
C GLU A 2 -15.82 -7.10 25.03
N ALA A 3 -16.98 -6.71 24.54
CA ALA A 3 -17.28 -6.76 23.12
C ALA A 3 -16.31 -5.83 22.39
N LYS A 4 -15.46 -6.38 21.50
CA LYS A 4 -14.65 -5.57 20.57
C LYS A 4 -15.58 -4.67 19.78
N LYS A 5 -15.67 -3.39 20.15
CA LYS A 5 -16.37 -2.36 19.37
C LYS A 5 -15.77 -2.32 17.97
N THR A 6 -16.59 -2.59 16.97
CA THR A 6 -16.21 -2.38 15.57
C THR A 6 -15.81 -0.90 15.40
N PRO A 7 -14.65 -0.59 14.81
CA PRO A 7 -14.26 0.79 14.60
C PRO A 7 -15.30 1.51 13.73
N PRO A 8 -15.57 2.80 13.96
CA PRO A 8 -16.59 3.56 13.22
C PRO A 8 -16.16 3.91 11.79
N PHE A 9 -15.17 3.21 11.24
CA PHE A 9 -14.58 3.44 9.94
C PHE A 9 -14.12 2.14 9.29
N LYS A 10 -14.22 2.08 7.96
CA LYS A 10 -13.65 1.00 7.15
C LYS A 10 -12.20 1.32 6.82
N VAL A 11 -11.37 0.30 6.67
CA VAL A 11 -9.95 0.45 6.30
C VAL A 11 -9.66 -0.25 4.97
N ILE A 12 -8.95 0.44 4.08
CA ILE A 12 -8.35 -0.12 2.87
C ILE A 12 -6.83 -0.05 3.04
N LEU A 13 -6.16 -1.20 3.00
CA LEU A 13 -4.71 -1.30 2.93
C LEU A 13 -4.27 -1.23 1.46
N GLY A 14 -3.65 -0.11 1.12
CA GLY A 14 -3.09 0.22 -0.19
C GLY A 14 -1.75 -0.45 -0.49
N SER A 15 -1.49 -1.65 0.03
CA SER A 15 -0.18 -2.30 -0.05
C SER A 15 -0.30 -3.80 -0.34
N ALA A 16 0.57 -4.29 -1.24
CA ALA A 16 0.72 -5.72 -1.51
C ALA A 16 1.56 -6.45 -0.44
N SER A 17 2.23 -5.73 0.46
CA SER A 17 3.18 -6.30 1.42
C SER A 17 2.52 -7.25 2.41
N ILE A 18 3.01 -8.50 2.47
CA ILE A 18 2.58 -9.52 3.44
C ILE A 18 2.84 -9.04 4.87
N ALA A 19 4.00 -8.42 5.12
CA ALA A 19 4.35 -7.90 6.45
C ALA A 19 3.33 -6.85 6.93
N ARG A 20 2.94 -5.91 6.05
CA ARG A 20 1.98 -4.84 6.40
C ARG A 20 0.57 -5.39 6.62
N LYS A 21 0.15 -6.40 5.84
CA LYS A 21 -1.11 -7.13 6.07
C LYS A 21 -1.11 -7.80 7.45
N THR A 22 0.00 -8.48 7.79
CA THR A 22 0.15 -9.20 9.06
C THR A 22 0.08 -8.24 10.25
N ILE A 23 0.86 -7.15 10.23
CA ILE A 23 0.86 -6.13 11.28
C ILE A 23 -0.55 -5.57 11.52
N LEU A 24 -1.26 -5.19 10.45
CA LEU A 24 -2.58 -4.58 10.58
C LEU A 24 -3.62 -5.58 11.10
N ALA A 25 -3.49 -6.86 10.73
CA ALA A 25 -4.35 -7.94 11.24
C ALA A 25 -4.05 -8.28 12.71
N GLU A 26 -2.79 -8.31 13.12
CA GLU A 26 -2.36 -8.54 14.51
C GLU A 26 -2.83 -7.41 15.45
N MET A 27 -2.88 -6.18 14.95
CA MET A 27 -3.51 -5.04 15.65
C MET A 27 -5.04 -5.18 15.77
N GLY A 28 -5.64 -6.19 15.15
CA GLY A 28 -7.07 -6.50 15.25
C GLY A 28 -7.95 -5.70 14.31
N TYR A 29 -7.40 -5.04 13.30
CA TYR A 29 -8.18 -4.33 12.29
C TYR A 29 -8.73 -5.29 11.24
N GLN A 30 -9.98 -5.06 10.84
CA GLN A 30 -10.54 -5.60 9.61
C GLN A 30 -10.28 -4.61 8.48
N PHE A 31 -9.74 -5.09 7.37
CA PHE A 31 -9.39 -4.24 6.24
C PHE A 31 -9.51 -5.00 4.93
N THR A 32 -9.70 -4.25 3.85
CA THR A 32 -9.63 -4.74 2.49
C THR A 32 -8.29 -4.37 1.89
N VAL A 33 -7.70 -5.25 1.07
CA VAL A 33 -6.47 -4.94 0.35
C VAL A 33 -6.81 -4.41 -1.03
N MET A 34 -6.20 -3.29 -1.41
CA MET A 34 -6.23 -2.79 -2.78
C MET A 34 -4.84 -2.36 -3.20
N THR A 35 -4.30 -2.92 -4.28
CA THR A 35 -2.96 -2.56 -4.76
C THR A 35 -3.04 -1.49 -5.85
N ALA A 36 -2.08 -0.57 -5.82
CA ALA A 36 -1.86 0.39 -6.88
C ALA A 36 -1.04 -0.26 -7.99
N ASP A 37 -1.38 0.05 -9.24
CA ASP A 37 -0.55 -0.26 -10.41
C ASP A 37 0.14 1.03 -10.84
N ILE A 38 1.36 1.25 -10.36
CA ILE A 38 2.15 2.45 -10.64
C ILE A 38 3.55 2.05 -11.09
N ASP A 39 4.12 2.84 -12.00
CA ASP A 39 5.54 2.74 -12.33
C ASP A 39 6.38 3.46 -11.26
N GLU A 40 6.70 2.73 -10.17
CA GLU A 40 7.53 3.26 -9.07
C GLU A 40 8.89 3.77 -9.57
N LYS A 41 9.40 3.21 -10.69
CA LYS A 41 10.70 3.60 -11.25
C LYS A 41 10.69 4.98 -11.91
N ALA A 42 9.54 5.46 -12.35
CA ALA A 42 9.38 6.80 -12.90
C ALA A 42 9.40 7.90 -11.81
N ILE A 43 9.18 7.53 -10.55
CA ILE A 43 9.15 8.46 -9.42
C ILE A 43 10.51 8.44 -8.73
N ARG A 44 11.22 9.56 -8.82
CA ARG A 44 12.56 9.72 -8.22
C ARG A 44 12.67 11.04 -7.47
N LYS A 45 13.36 10.99 -6.34
CA LYS A 45 13.72 12.12 -5.48
C LYS A 45 15.13 11.89 -4.97
N GLU A 46 15.85 12.99 -4.73
CA GLU A 46 17.22 12.92 -4.21
C GLU A 46 17.25 12.48 -2.75
N LYS A 47 16.29 12.99 -1.95
CA LYS A 47 16.17 12.62 -0.54
C LYS A 47 15.27 11.40 -0.36
N PRO A 48 15.70 10.40 0.44
CA PRO A 48 14.90 9.20 0.66
C PRO A 48 13.56 9.50 1.31
N GLU A 49 13.49 10.49 2.20
CA GLU A 49 12.26 10.92 2.87
C GLU A 49 11.24 11.47 1.86
N GLU A 50 11.70 12.28 0.91
CA GLU A 50 10.87 12.83 -0.15
C GLU A 50 10.42 11.72 -1.12
N LEU A 51 11.29 10.74 -1.42
CA LEU A 51 10.97 9.62 -2.30
C LEU A 51 9.84 8.77 -1.73
N VAL A 52 9.96 8.31 -0.48
CA VAL A 52 8.96 7.42 0.11
C VAL A 52 7.61 8.11 0.29
N MET A 53 7.60 9.41 0.58
CA MET A 53 6.37 10.19 0.64
C MET A 53 5.70 10.27 -0.74
N ALA A 54 6.46 10.61 -1.78
CA ALA A 54 5.95 10.69 -3.14
C ALA A 54 5.40 9.34 -3.64
N LEU A 55 6.07 8.23 -3.34
CA LEU A 55 5.61 6.88 -3.72
C LEU A 55 4.31 6.51 -2.98
N ALA A 56 4.20 6.79 -1.68
CA ALA A 56 2.97 6.53 -0.93
C ALA A 56 1.79 7.38 -1.42
N GLU A 57 2.02 8.65 -1.75
CA GLU A 57 1.00 9.54 -2.32
C GLU A 57 0.56 9.07 -3.71
N ALA A 58 1.50 8.71 -4.58
CA ALA A 58 1.19 8.17 -5.92
C ALA A 58 0.36 6.88 -5.85
N LYS A 59 0.68 5.98 -4.89
CA LYS A 59 -0.14 4.79 -4.63
C LYS A 59 -1.57 5.17 -4.22
N ALA A 60 -1.71 6.19 -3.38
CA ALA A 60 -3.03 6.66 -2.96
C ALA A 60 -3.82 7.22 -4.15
N ASP A 61 -3.20 8.05 -4.98
CA ASP A 61 -3.82 8.64 -6.17
C ASP A 61 -4.30 7.57 -7.16
N ALA A 62 -3.46 6.57 -7.45
CA ALA A 62 -3.81 5.48 -8.36
C ALA A 62 -5.01 4.66 -7.83
N ILE A 63 -5.04 4.38 -6.52
CA ILE A 63 -6.15 3.66 -5.89
C ILE A 63 -7.43 4.51 -5.89
N VAL A 64 -7.34 5.81 -5.59
CA VAL A 64 -8.50 6.72 -5.62
C VAL A 64 -9.08 6.80 -7.03
N ALA A 65 -8.24 6.93 -8.06
CA ALA A 65 -8.67 6.93 -9.46
C ALA A 65 -9.37 5.62 -9.83
N LYS A 66 -8.80 4.47 -9.44
CA LYS A 66 -9.41 3.15 -9.67
C LYS A 66 -10.79 3.02 -9.02
N LEU A 67 -10.95 3.49 -7.78
CA LEU A 67 -12.24 3.49 -7.08
C LEU A 67 -13.28 4.37 -7.78
N GLN A 68 -12.88 5.54 -8.30
CA GLN A 68 -13.78 6.42 -9.06
C GLN A 68 -14.25 5.75 -10.36
N SER A 69 -13.35 5.08 -11.09
CA SER A 69 -13.71 4.33 -12.30
C SER A 69 -14.71 3.22 -12.02
N ILE A 70 -14.52 2.45 -10.94
CA ILE A 70 -15.45 1.38 -10.53
C ILE A 70 -16.83 1.94 -10.19
N ASN A 71 -16.89 3.01 -9.38
CA ASN A 71 -18.16 3.65 -9.03
C ASN A 71 -18.91 4.18 -10.26
N ASN A 72 -18.18 4.67 -11.26
CA ASN A 72 -18.79 5.12 -12.52
C ASN A 72 -19.36 3.95 -13.31
N LEU A 73 -18.66 2.80 -13.37
CA LEU A 73 -19.14 1.59 -14.02
C LEU A 73 -20.39 1.00 -13.33
N GLU A 74 -20.42 0.98 -11.99
CA GLU A 74 -21.59 0.52 -11.23
C GLU A 74 -22.80 1.42 -11.49
N LYS A 75 -22.63 2.75 -11.51
CA LYS A 75 -23.70 3.69 -11.88
C LYS A 75 -24.20 3.47 -13.31
N ILE A 76 -23.31 3.16 -14.25
CA ILE A 76 -23.70 2.84 -15.63
C ILE A 76 -24.47 1.51 -15.66
N ALA A 77 -24.00 0.47 -14.98
CA ALA A 77 -24.66 -0.84 -14.93
C ALA A 77 -26.04 -0.80 -14.24
N GLU A 78 -26.20 0.00 -13.18
CA GLU A 78 -27.48 0.27 -12.52
C GLU A 78 -28.43 1.10 -13.42
N ALA A 79 -27.88 2.00 -14.25
CA ALA A 79 -28.66 2.77 -15.22
C ALA A 79 -29.02 1.96 -16.49
N GLU A 80 -28.24 0.93 -16.83
CA GLU A 80 -28.36 0.13 -18.05
C GLU A 80 -28.78 -1.33 -17.78
N THR A 81 -29.51 -1.62 -16.70
CA THR A 81 -30.01 -2.98 -16.47
C THR A 81 -31.15 -3.35 -17.45
N SER A 82 -30.77 -3.73 -18.66
CA SER A 82 -31.49 -4.64 -19.56
C SER A 82 -30.53 -5.77 -19.92
N VAL A 83 -30.58 -6.84 -19.11
CA VAL A 83 -30.05 -8.20 -19.30
C VAL A 83 -28.91 -8.39 -20.32
N LEU A 84 -27.75 -8.83 -19.83
CA LEU A 84 -26.80 -9.62 -20.62
C LEU A 84 -26.25 -10.78 -19.78
N VAL A 85 -26.64 -12.00 -20.16
CA VAL A 85 -26.00 -13.25 -19.75
C VAL A 85 -25.09 -13.68 -20.91
N ALA A 86 -23.79 -13.79 -20.65
CA ALA A 86 -22.91 -14.71 -21.35
C ALA A 86 -21.70 -15.02 -20.46
N ALA A 87 -21.40 -16.32 -20.36
CA ALA A 87 -20.34 -16.93 -19.58
C ALA A 87 -19.01 -16.97 -20.36
N ASP A 88 -18.01 -17.57 -19.70
CA ASP A 88 -16.72 -18.01 -20.22
C ASP A 88 -15.58 -16.98 -20.16
N THR A 89 -15.03 -16.78 -18.97
CA THR A 89 -13.65 -17.20 -18.64
C THR A 89 -13.50 -17.19 -17.11
N ALA A 90 -13.54 -18.38 -16.52
CA ALA A 90 -13.21 -18.60 -15.12
C ALA A 90 -11.69 -18.59 -14.98
N GLU A 91 -11.12 -17.48 -14.55
CA GLU A 91 -9.79 -17.49 -13.97
C GLU A 91 -9.74 -16.61 -12.72
N ALA A 92 -9.51 -17.31 -11.62
CA ALA A 92 -9.29 -16.82 -10.27
C ALA A 92 -10.44 -16.01 -9.66
N ILE A 93 -11.16 -16.70 -8.77
CA ILE A 93 -11.89 -16.18 -7.63
C ILE A 93 -10.98 -15.18 -6.89
N LEU A 94 -10.94 -13.93 -7.35
CA LEU A 94 -10.94 -12.79 -6.46
C LEU A 94 -12.15 -13.05 -5.58
N GLU A 95 -11.91 -13.49 -4.33
CA GLU A 95 -12.91 -13.35 -3.27
C GLU A 95 -13.60 -12.04 -3.54
N ARG A 96 -14.90 -12.11 -3.88
CA ARG A 96 -15.73 -10.97 -4.25
C ARG A 96 -15.48 -9.95 -3.17
N LEU A 97 -14.55 -9.04 -3.43
CA LEU A 97 -14.29 -7.93 -2.54
C LEU A 97 -15.67 -7.29 -2.45
N PRO A 98 -16.24 -7.09 -1.26
CA PRO A 98 -17.47 -6.35 -1.13
C PRO A 98 -17.14 -4.88 -1.43
N ILE A 99 -16.75 -4.59 -2.68
CA ILE A 99 -16.48 -3.25 -3.19
C ILE A 99 -17.81 -2.49 -3.28
N GLY A 100 -18.90 -3.19 -3.58
CA GLY A 100 -20.24 -2.62 -3.65
C GLY A 100 -20.80 -2.07 -2.34
N ASP A 101 -20.15 -2.28 -1.19
CA ASP A 101 -20.62 -1.75 0.10
C ASP A 101 -19.83 -0.50 0.57
N TYR A 102 -18.87 0.01 -0.22
CA TYR A 102 -18.21 1.29 0.05
C TYR A 102 -19.07 2.49 -0.34
N ALA A 103 -19.98 2.32 -1.31
CA ALA A 103 -20.88 3.37 -1.77
C ALA A 103 -22.15 3.52 -0.91
N GLN A 104 -22.58 2.47 -0.19
CA GLN A 104 -23.90 2.43 0.45
C GLN A 104 -23.93 2.58 2.00
N ARG A 105 -22.78 2.72 2.68
CA ARG A 105 -22.76 2.97 4.15
C ARG A 105 -22.11 4.31 4.51
N ALA A 106 -22.72 5.01 5.47
CA ALA A 106 -22.36 6.35 5.96
C ALA A 106 -20.98 6.47 6.64
N GLU A 107 -20.28 5.35 6.82
CA GLU A 107 -19.04 5.23 7.59
C GLU A 107 -17.83 5.77 6.81
N PRO A 108 -16.99 6.63 7.40
CA PRO A 108 -15.75 7.08 6.76
C PRO A 108 -14.86 5.90 6.42
N THR A 109 -14.28 5.89 5.21
CA THR A 109 -13.31 4.90 4.78
C THR A 109 -11.92 5.52 4.74
N LEU A 110 -10.96 4.88 5.40
CA LEU A 110 -9.55 5.28 5.43
C LEU A 110 -8.74 4.39 4.50
N LEU A 111 -8.06 5.00 3.53
CA LEU A 111 -7.04 4.36 2.71
C LEU A 111 -5.67 4.59 3.33
N ILE A 112 -4.93 3.51 3.59
CA ILE A 112 -3.56 3.56 4.13
C ILE A 112 -2.61 3.10 3.04
N THR A 113 -1.75 3.99 2.54
CA THR A 113 -0.65 3.66 1.63
C THR A 113 0.69 3.86 2.32
N THR A 114 1.70 3.15 1.85
CA THR A 114 3.02 3.12 2.49
C THR A 114 4.09 2.87 1.44
N ASP A 115 5.28 3.41 1.66
CA ASP A 115 6.47 3.01 0.94
C ASP A 115 7.67 2.86 1.88
N GLN A 116 8.73 2.17 1.43
CA GLN A 116 9.95 2.01 2.22
C GLN A 116 11.14 1.69 1.31
N VAL A 117 12.26 2.37 1.59
CA VAL A 117 13.56 2.14 0.96
C VAL A 117 14.64 1.92 2.00
N VAL A 118 15.75 1.34 1.57
CA VAL A 118 16.99 1.26 2.35
C VAL A 118 17.93 2.37 1.89
N VAL A 119 18.70 2.93 2.81
CA VAL A 119 19.79 3.86 2.52
C VAL A 119 21.08 3.22 2.99
N TYR A 120 22.06 3.12 2.11
CA TYR A 120 23.38 2.59 2.43
C TYR A 120 24.44 3.40 1.68
N ASP A 121 25.44 3.89 2.42
CA ASP A 121 26.51 4.75 1.89
C ASP A 121 25.99 5.93 1.05
N GLY A 122 24.94 6.60 1.55
CA GLY A 122 24.28 7.72 0.87
C GLY A 122 23.41 7.32 -0.34
N ALA A 123 23.42 6.07 -0.78
CA ALA A 123 22.62 5.59 -1.90
C ALA A 123 21.27 5.00 -1.44
N ILE A 124 20.21 5.33 -2.17
CA ILE A 124 18.88 4.73 -2.00
C ILE A 124 18.85 3.36 -2.69
N ARG A 125 18.40 2.34 -1.97
CA ARG A 125 18.21 0.96 -2.44
C ARG A 125 16.74 0.57 -2.30
N GLU A 126 16.13 0.24 -3.42
CA GLU A 126 14.81 -0.39 -3.49
C GLU A 126 14.96 -1.93 -3.40
N LYS A 127 13.90 -2.68 -3.70
CA LYS A 127 14.00 -4.14 -3.78
C LYS A 127 15.03 -4.54 -4.84
N PRO A 128 15.91 -5.51 -4.56
CA PRO A 128 16.84 -6.00 -5.56
C PRO A 128 16.06 -6.60 -6.73
N SER A 129 16.55 -6.35 -7.94
CA SER A 129 15.97 -6.81 -9.19
C SER A 129 16.28 -8.28 -9.46
N ASN A 130 17.32 -8.83 -8.82
CA ASN A 130 17.76 -10.22 -8.99
C ASN A 130 18.53 -10.75 -7.76
N GLU A 131 18.85 -12.04 -7.78
CA GLU A 131 19.54 -12.74 -6.69
C GLU A 131 20.98 -12.22 -6.47
N GLU A 132 21.70 -11.89 -7.54
CA GLU A 132 23.08 -11.41 -7.47
C GLU A 132 23.16 -10.06 -6.74
N GLU A 133 22.26 -9.14 -7.08
CA GLU A 133 22.10 -7.85 -6.41
C GLU A 133 21.70 -8.03 -4.94
N ALA A 134 20.78 -8.95 -4.65
CA ALA A 134 20.41 -9.26 -3.27
C ALA A 134 21.62 -9.77 -2.45
N ARG A 135 22.45 -10.66 -3.04
CA ARG A 135 23.69 -11.14 -2.42
C ARG A 135 24.70 -10.01 -2.23
N GLN A 136 24.80 -9.09 -3.18
CA GLN A 136 25.68 -7.94 -3.06
C GLN A 136 25.22 -7.01 -1.94
N PHE A 137 23.92 -6.71 -1.85
CA PHE A 137 23.36 -5.90 -0.76
C PHE A 137 23.70 -6.50 0.60
N MET A 138 23.51 -7.81 0.79
CA MET A 138 23.85 -8.49 2.05
C MET A 138 25.34 -8.37 2.41
N LYS A 139 26.24 -8.46 1.42
CA LYS A 139 27.68 -8.29 1.64
C LYS A 139 28.02 -6.87 2.04
N ASP A 140 27.48 -5.88 1.32
CA ASP A 140 27.73 -4.46 1.57
C ASP A 140 27.34 -4.06 3.00
N TYR A 141 26.23 -4.62 3.49
CA TYR A 141 25.75 -4.34 4.84
C TYR A 141 26.70 -4.86 5.94
N SER A 142 27.58 -5.82 5.68
CA SER A 142 28.50 -6.36 6.69
C SER A 142 29.50 -5.32 7.17
N GLY A 143 29.55 -5.07 8.49
CA GLY A 143 30.42 -4.06 9.09
C GLY A 143 30.03 -2.61 8.79
N GLY A 144 28.93 -2.39 8.06
CA GLY A 144 28.46 -1.07 7.65
C GLY A 144 27.32 -0.50 8.52
N HIS A 145 26.86 0.68 8.12
CA HIS A 145 25.66 1.33 8.67
C HIS A 145 24.64 1.47 7.54
N ALA A 146 23.45 0.92 7.75
CA ALA A 146 22.33 1.07 6.83
C ALA A 146 21.18 1.77 7.56
N ALA A 147 20.35 2.50 6.84
CA ALA A 147 19.11 3.04 7.38
C ALA A 147 17.92 2.52 6.58
N THR A 148 16.77 2.39 7.22
CA THR A 148 15.49 2.25 6.53
C THR A 148 14.72 3.54 6.65
N VAL A 149 14.19 4.03 5.52
CA VAL A 149 13.28 5.18 5.50
C VAL A 149 11.95 4.68 4.99
N GLY A 150 10.88 4.89 5.76
CA GLY A 150 9.53 4.44 5.42
C GLY A 150 8.51 5.57 5.57
N SER A 151 7.42 5.49 4.80
CA SER A 151 6.31 6.44 4.86
C SER A 151 4.98 5.76 5.13
N VAL A 152 4.06 6.50 5.73
CA VAL A 152 2.65 6.15 5.85
C VAL A 152 1.82 7.36 5.45
N VAL A 153 0.87 7.17 4.55
CA VAL A 153 -0.12 8.16 4.14
C VAL A 153 -1.51 7.60 4.37
N VAL A 154 -2.31 8.33 5.13
CA VAL A 154 -3.71 8.02 5.42
C VAL A 154 -4.60 9.03 4.68
N THR A 155 -5.50 8.52 3.85
CA THR A 155 -6.47 9.30 3.08
C THR A 155 -7.87 8.97 3.54
N ASN A 156 -8.62 9.97 4.00
CA ASN A 156 -10.06 9.83 4.21
C ASN A 156 -10.77 9.96 2.86
N LEU A 157 -11.29 8.84 2.35
CA LEU A 157 -11.90 8.79 1.01
C LEU A 157 -13.22 9.59 0.90
N LYS A 158 -13.87 9.89 2.03
CA LYS A 158 -15.11 10.67 2.06
C LYS A 158 -14.84 12.17 1.98
N THR A 159 -13.82 12.65 2.68
CA THR A 159 -13.50 14.09 2.75
C THR A 159 -12.38 14.51 1.82
N GLY A 160 -11.59 13.56 1.30
CA GLY A 160 -10.37 13.84 0.54
C GLY A 160 -9.18 14.27 1.41
N LEU A 161 -9.36 14.43 2.73
CA LEU A 161 -8.27 14.85 3.62
C LEU A 161 -7.18 13.79 3.68
N ARG A 162 -5.92 14.22 3.51
CA ARG A 162 -4.73 13.39 3.66
C ARG A 162 -3.87 13.85 4.82
N LYS A 163 -3.29 12.88 5.52
CA LYS A 163 -2.23 13.07 6.51
C LYS A 163 -1.19 11.97 6.30
N GLY A 164 0.07 12.33 6.35
CA GLY A 164 1.15 11.37 6.22
C GLY A 164 2.41 11.85 6.92
N GLY A 165 3.34 10.93 7.07
CA GLY A 165 4.65 11.16 7.66
C GLY A 165 5.61 10.04 7.28
N TRP A 166 6.87 10.28 7.56
CA TRP A 166 7.94 9.32 7.35
C TRP A 166 8.69 9.09 8.67
N ASP A 167 9.33 7.92 8.76
CA ASP A 167 10.21 7.55 9.85
C ASP A 167 11.53 7.03 9.28
N ARG A 168 12.62 7.21 10.03
CA ARG A 168 13.96 6.75 9.67
C ARG A 168 14.58 6.01 10.84
N VAL A 169 15.03 4.79 10.55
CA VAL A 169 15.67 3.92 11.54
C VAL A 169 17.08 3.58 11.06
N GLU A 170 18.07 3.89 11.89
CA GLU A 170 19.47 3.53 11.67
C GLU A 170 19.75 2.12 12.20
N VAL A 171 20.46 1.32 11.41
CA VAL A 171 20.86 -0.05 11.71
C VAL A 171 22.39 -0.11 11.67
N ALA A 172 22.99 -0.14 12.85
CA ALA A 172 24.44 -0.17 13.06
C ALA A 172 24.92 -1.54 13.56
N ASN A 173 26.24 -1.77 13.49
CA ASN A 173 26.89 -3.01 13.95
C ASN A 173 26.38 -4.28 13.27
N LEU A 174 26.08 -4.17 11.97
CA LEU A 174 25.78 -5.32 11.13
C LEU A 174 27.02 -6.23 11.09
N PHE A 175 26.80 -7.55 11.13
CA PHE A 175 27.79 -8.60 11.42
C PHE A 175 29.25 -8.24 11.06
N PRO A 176 30.22 -8.51 11.95
CA PRO A 176 31.62 -8.24 11.67
C PRO A 176 32.03 -8.92 10.37
N SER A 177 32.77 -8.19 9.52
CA SER A 177 33.35 -8.73 8.30
C SER A 177 34.16 -9.98 8.66
N ALA A 178 33.80 -11.12 8.06
CA ALA A 178 34.52 -12.38 8.21
C ALA A 178 35.93 -12.30 7.62
#